data_AF-A0A7C7R2B0-F1
#
_entry.id   AF-A0A7C7R2B0-F1
#
_cell.length_a   1.000
_cell.length_b   1.000
_cell.length_c   1.000
_cell.angle_alpha   90.00
_cell.angle_beta   90.00
_cell.angle_gamma   90.00
#
_symmetry.space_group_name_H-M   'P 1'
#
loop_
_entity.id
_entity.type
_entity.pdbx_description
1 polymer ?
#
loop_
_entity_poly.entity_id
_entity_poly.type
_entity_poly.pdbx_seq_one_letter_code
_entity_poly.pdbx_strand_id
1 'polypeptide(L)'
;MLWKLLDMASPLRREWWLDAYLQVAQQLETDSQYTPRGGRFLGYRGPAWKYVQEAVHWACEQNLPALEARKAWCCGACLLETIPSVLYILIRYAADLEGALIRAANQTQENDTTAIVGPAVGALHGESAIPQRWINRLSGRIAEHDDRRISQLIDRARAAFWES
;
A
#
# COMPACT_ATOMS: atom_id res chain seq x y z
N MET A 1 -10.59 -0.40 -3.40
CA MET A 1 -10.05 0.14 -2.14
C MET A 1 -9.68 1.62 -2.27
N LEU A 2 -8.72 2.00 -3.12
CA LEU A 2 -8.26 3.40 -3.27
C LEU A 2 -9.38 4.41 -3.58
N TRP A 3 -10.34 4.05 -4.44
CA TRP A 3 -11.51 4.90 -4.72
C TRP A 3 -12.31 5.28 -3.46
N LYS A 4 -12.46 4.34 -2.51
CA LYS A 4 -13.16 4.59 -1.25
C LYS A 4 -12.40 5.62 -0.40
N LEU A 5 -11.06 5.65 -0.47
CA LEU A 5 -10.24 6.58 0.31
C LEU A 5 -10.42 8.04 -0.14
N LEU A 6 -10.70 8.28 -1.42
CA LEU A 6 -10.92 9.64 -1.95
C LEU A 6 -12.16 10.33 -1.38
N ASP A 7 -13.15 9.55 -0.92
CA ASP A 7 -14.43 10.02 -0.40
C ASP A 7 -14.50 9.98 1.14
N MET A 8 -13.39 9.63 1.79
CA MET A 8 -13.35 9.41 3.25
C MET A 8 -12.88 10.65 4.00
N ALA A 9 -13.69 11.08 4.98
CA ALA A 9 -13.44 12.29 5.77
C ALA A 9 -12.49 12.11 6.98
N SER A 10 -12.05 10.88 7.31
CA SER A 10 -11.26 10.62 8.54
C SER A 10 -10.43 9.33 8.43
N PRO A 11 -9.26 9.25 9.09
CA PRO A 11 -8.42 8.05 9.08
C PRO A 11 -9.18 6.84 9.62
N LEU A 12 -9.10 5.78 8.83
CA LEU A 12 -9.78 4.53 9.07
C LEU A 12 -9.29 3.84 10.35
N ARG A 13 -10.19 3.07 10.96
CA ARG A 13 -9.80 2.11 11.99
C ARG A 13 -8.75 1.16 11.41
N ARG A 14 -7.78 0.75 12.25
CA ARG A 14 -6.66 -0.10 11.84
C ARG A 14 -7.11 -1.34 11.07
N GLU A 15 -8.23 -1.91 11.48
CA GLU A 15 -8.80 -3.16 10.95
C GLU A 15 -9.34 -3.00 9.51
N TRP A 16 -9.75 -1.77 9.13
CA TRP A 16 -10.41 -1.53 7.84
C TRP A 16 -9.53 -1.93 6.65
N TRP A 17 -8.22 -1.70 6.72
CA TRP A 17 -7.31 -1.98 5.60
C TRP A 17 -7.32 -3.45 5.22
N LEU A 18 -7.27 -4.33 6.22
CA LEU A 18 -7.30 -5.76 6.00
C LEU A 18 -8.69 -6.20 5.55
N ASP A 19 -9.76 -5.70 6.17
CA ASP A 19 -11.14 -6.02 5.79
C ASP A 19 -11.43 -5.61 4.33
N ALA A 20 -11.03 -4.42 3.93
CA ALA A 20 -11.23 -3.88 2.58
C ALA A 20 -10.44 -4.67 1.53
N TYR A 21 -9.24 -5.15 1.88
CA TYR A 21 -8.47 -6.05 1.03
C TYR A 21 -9.19 -7.40 0.89
N LEU A 22 -9.59 -8.02 2.01
CA LEU A 22 -10.21 -9.35 2.02
C LEU A 22 -11.53 -9.37 1.26
N GLN A 23 -12.36 -8.33 1.41
CA GLN A 23 -13.63 -8.19 0.69
C GLN A 23 -13.46 -8.32 -0.84
N VAL A 24 -12.34 -7.83 -1.38
CA VAL A 24 -12.04 -7.86 -2.82
C VAL A 24 -11.27 -9.11 -3.19
N ALA A 25 -10.17 -9.40 -2.47
CA ALA A 25 -9.25 -10.49 -2.82
C ALA A 25 -9.92 -11.86 -2.78
N GLN A 26 -10.80 -12.11 -1.80
CA GLN A 26 -11.54 -13.38 -1.69
C GLN A 26 -12.43 -13.67 -2.90
N GLN A 27 -12.96 -12.62 -3.55
CA GLN A 27 -13.87 -12.77 -4.69
C GLN A 27 -13.12 -12.92 -6.02
N LEU A 28 -11.92 -12.35 -6.10
CA LEU A 28 -11.11 -12.36 -7.33
C LEU A 28 -10.22 -13.59 -7.44
N GLU A 29 -9.78 -14.12 -6.30
CA GLU A 29 -8.86 -15.25 -6.28
C GLU A 29 -9.61 -16.56 -6.52
N THR A 30 -9.14 -17.33 -7.50
CA THR A 30 -9.69 -18.64 -7.89
C THR A 30 -9.00 -19.78 -7.14
N ASP A 31 -9.13 -21.03 -7.58
CA ASP A 31 -8.54 -22.26 -6.97
C ASP A 31 -6.98 -22.34 -7.01
N SER A 32 -6.32 -21.18 -7.03
CA SER A 32 -4.87 -21.05 -7.05
C SER A 32 -4.27 -21.41 -5.69
N GLN A 33 -3.13 -22.10 -5.72
CA GLN A 33 -2.40 -22.54 -4.54
C GLN A 33 -1.03 -21.86 -4.53
N TYR A 34 -0.80 -20.99 -3.55
CA TYR A 34 0.44 -20.27 -3.37
C TYR A 34 1.23 -20.82 -2.20
N THR A 35 2.56 -20.79 -2.34
CA THR A 35 3.51 -21.15 -1.30
C THR A 35 4.51 -20.01 -1.11
N PRO A 36 4.73 -19.52 0.11
CA PRO A 36 5.71 -18.48 0.38
C PRO A 36 7.12 -19.00 0.14
N ARG A 37 8.04 -18.08 -0.18
CA ARG A 37 9.43 -18.43 -0.52
C ARG A 37 10.35 -18.53 0.70
N GLY A 38 9.88 -18.05 1.86
CA GLY A 38 10.71 -17.92 3.04
C GLY A 38 9.94 -17.42 4.26
N GLY A 39 10.67 -17.23 5.35
CA GLY A 39 10.14 -16.70 6.59
C GLY A 39 9.38 -17.72 7.43
N ARG A 40 8.68 -17.20 8.45
CA ARG A 40 7.91 -17.95 9.44
C ARG A 40 6.80 -18.80 8.83
N PHE A 41 6.28 -18.41 7.68
CA PHE A 41 5.10 -19.02 7.07
C PHE A 41 5.45 -20.05 5.99
N LEU A 42 6.70 -20.52 5.89
CA LEU A 42 7.18 -21.42 4.81
C LEU A 42 6.32 -22.67 4.58
N GLY A 43 5.63 -23.18 5.61
CA GLY A 43 4.73 -24.34 5.51
C GLY A 43 3.34 -24.05 4.93
N TYR A 44 3.02 -22.78 4.63
CA TYR A 44 1.72 -22.41 4.11
C TYR A 44 1.52 -22.90 2.66
N ARG A 45 0.33 -23.42 2.38
CA ARG A 45 -0.17 -23.72 1.04
C ARG A 45 -1.65 -23.38 1.00
N GLY A 46 -2.03 -22.48 0.10
CA GLY A 46 -3.41 -22.02 0.00
C GLY A 46 -3.55 -20.75 -0.83
N PRO A 47 -4.73 -20.11 -0.83
CA PRO A 47 -4.92 -18.84 -1.51
C PRO A 47 -4.11 -17.72 -0.86
N ALA A 48 -3.64 -16.76 -1.64
CA ALA A 48 -2.88 -15.60 -1.23
C ALA A 48 -3.67 -14.71 -0.26
N TRP A 49 -4.97 -14.49 -0.45
CA TRP A 49 -5.76 -13.66 0.46
C TRP A 49 -5.73 -14.18 1.91
N LYS A 50 -5.77 -15.51 2.08
CA LYS A 50 -5.77 -16.16 3.39
C LYS A 50 -4.39 -16.14 4.02
N TYR A 51 -3.34 -16.33 3.21
CA TYR A 51 -1.97 -16.10 3.65
C TYR A 51 -1.78 -14.68 4.19
N VAL A 52 -2.21 -13.68 3.41
CA VAL A 52 -2.09 -12.27 3.78
C VAL A 52 -2.86 -11.99 5.06
N GLN A 53 -4.07 -12.54 5.20
CA GLN A 53 -4.87 -12.46 6.42
C GLN A 53 -4.08 -12.98 7.63
N GLU A 54 -3.60 -14.22 7.57
CA GLU A 54 -2.89 -14.87 8.67
C GLU A 54 -1.61 -14.13 9.05
N ALA A 55 -0.82 -13.73 8.04
CA ALA A 55 0.44 -13.03 8.23
C ALA A 55 0.24 -11.64 8.88
N VAL A 56 -0.70 -10.85 8.38
CA VAL A 56 -0.99 -9.51 8.89
C VAL A 56 -1.61 -9.56 10.28
N HIS A 57 -2.59 -10.45 10.52
CA HIS A 57 -3.17 -10.62 11.87
C HIS A 57 -2.11 -11.00 12.88
N TRP A 58 -1.26 -11.99 12.57
CA TRP A 58 -0.16 -12.37 13.45
C TRP A 58 0.75 -11.17 13.78
N ALA A 59 1.16 -10.38 12.78
CA ALA A 59 2.01 -9.21 13.04
C ALA A 59 1.31 -8.15 13.90
N CYS A 60 0.01 -7.94 13.70
CA CYS A 60 -0.81 -7.05 14.53
C CYS A 60 -0.89 -7.54 15.98
N GLU A 61 -1.15 -8.83 16.21
CA GLU A 61 -1.21 -9.44 17.54
C GLU A 61 0.13 -9.34 18.28
N GLN A 62 1.23 -9.53 17.56
CA GLN A 62 2.59 -9.41 18.11
C GLN A 62 3.05 -7.95 18.25
N ASN A 63 2.28 -6.98 17.74
CA ASN A 63 2.60 -5.54 17.73
C ASN A 63 4.01 -5.21 17.16
N LEU A 64 4.47 -5.98 16.18
CA LEU A 64 5.86 -5.92 15.72
C LEU A 64 6.21 -4.60 15.02
N PRO A 65 7.44 -4.08 15.15
CA PRO A 65 7.99 -3.11 14.21
C PRO A 65 7.80 -3.58 12.76
N ALA A 66 7.44 -2.69 11.83
CA ALA A 66 7.15 -3.09 10.45
C ALA A 66 8.32 -3.76 9.73
N LEU A 67 9.56 -3.39 10.06
CA LEU A 67 10.76 -4.09 9.59
C LEU A 67 10.84 -5.54 10.10
N GLU A 68 10.46 -5.80 11.36
CA GLU A 68 10.48 -7.15 11.94
C GLU A 68 9.32 -8.00 11.42
N ALA A 69 8.14 -7.40 11.24
CA ALA A 69 7.02 -8.05 10.57
C ALA A 69 7.39 -8.48 9.14
N ARG A 70 8.06 -7.60 8.38
CA ARG A 70 8.57 -7.90 7.04
C ARG A 70 9.51 -9.11 7.01
N LYS A 71 10.47 -9.16 7.93
CA LYS A 71 11.40 -10.31 8.02
C LYS A 71 10.65 -11.62 8.25
N ALA A 72 9.51 -11.60 8.92
CA ALA A 72 8.73 -12.79 9.21
C ALA A 72 8.06 -13.42 7.98
N TRP A 73 7.71 -12.66 6.94
CA TRP A 73 7.10 -13.22 5.71
C TRP A 73 8.04 -13.18 4.49
N CYS A 74 9.34 -12.95 4.70
CA CYS A 74 10.36 -12.76 3.66
C CYS A 74 10.23 -11.40 2.94
N CYS A 75 11.27 -11.00 2.19
CA CYS A 75 11.48 -9.59 1.83
C CYS A 75 11.94 -9.28 0.40
N GLY A 76 11.36 -9.94 -0.59
CA GLY A 76 11.49 -9.64 -2.00
C GLY A 76 10.18 -9.17 -2.66
N ALA A 77 10.18 -9.11 -3.99
CA ALA A 77 9.09 -8.57 -4.82
C ALA A 77 7.91 -9.54 -5.09
N CYS A 78 7.71 -10.58 -4.27
CA CYS A 78 6.59 -11.51 -4.49
C CYS A 78 5.29 -10.95 -3.88
N LEU A 79 4.14 -11.31 -4.43
CA LEU A 79 2.81 -10.95 -3.91
C LEU A 79 2.66 -11.27 -2.40
N LEU A 80 3.12 -12.46 -1.99
CA LEU A 80 3.06 -12.93 -0.60
C LEU A 80 4.04 -12.19 0.34
N GLU A 81 4.88 -11.31 -0.18
CA GLU A 81 5.84 -10.54 0.61
C GLU A 81 5.47 -9.05 0.58
N THR A 82 5.02 -8.56 -0.57
CA THR A 82 4.67 -7.16 -0.82
C THR A 82 3.34 -6.78 -0.18
N ILE A 83 2.28 -7.57 -0.40
CA ILE A 83 0.93 -7.21 0.06
C ILE A 83 0.82 -7.18 1.60
N PRO A 84 1.35 -8.17 2.36
CA PRO A 84 1.37 -8.06 3.82
C PRO A 84 2.14 -6.83 4.30
N SER A 85 3.26 -6.49 3.64
CA SER A 85 4.07 -5.30 3.98
C SER A 85 3.29 -4.00 3.76
N VAL A 86 2.65 -3.84 2.60
CA VAL A 86 1.79 -2.68 2.29
C VAL A 86 0.68 -2.55 3.32
N LEU A 87 -0.08 -3.62 3.56
CA LEU A 87 -1.21 -3.58 4.49
C LEU A 87 -0.74 -3.28 5.91
N TYR A 88 0.34 -3.91 6.36
CA TYR A 88 0.86 -3.68 7.70
C TYR A 88 1.35 -2.24 7.90
N ILE A 89 2.00 -1.64 6.90
CA ILE A 89 2.37 -0.22 6.92
C ILE A 89 1.12 0.66 7.02
N LEU A 90 0.10 0.40 6.21
CA LEU A 90 -1.14 1.20 6.22
C LEU A 90 -1.86 1.09 7.56
N ILE A 91 -2.01 -0.12 8.10
CA ILE A 91 -2.61 -0.39 9.42
C ILE A 91 -1.91 0.41 10.53
N ARG A 92 -0.58 0.51 10.47
CA ARG A 92 0.23 1.10 11.54
C ARG A 92 0.43 2.61 11.40
N TYR A 93 0.55 3.09 10.17
CA TYR A 93 1.12 4.41 9.88
C TYR A 93 0.26 5.25 8.95
N ALA A 94 -0.83 4.74 8.37
CA ALA A 94 -1.62 5.52 7.40
C ALA A 94 -2.22 6.81 7.95
N ALA A 95 -2.28 7.01 9.27
CA ALA A 95 -2.70 8.28 9.87
C ALA A 95 -1.66 9.41 9.75
N ASP A 96 -0.43 9.10 9.36
CA ASP A 96 0.66 10.05 9.12
C ASP A 96 1.24 9.79 7.73
N LEU A 97 0.91 10.65 6.75
CA LEU A 97 1.32 10.50 5.35
C LEU A 97 2.85 10.41 5.21
N GLU A 98 3.56 11.36 5.81
CA GLU A 98 5.03 11.40 5.74
C GLU A 98 5.60 10.20 6.49
N GLY A 99 5.04 9.88 7.64
CA GLY A 99 5.40 8.72 8.43
C GLY A 99 5.33 7.43 7.61
N ALA A 100 4.16 7.13 7.04
CA ALA A 100 3.91 5.93 6.24
C ALA A 100 4.87 5.83 5.04
N LEU A 101 5.06 6.92 4.31
CA LEU A 101 5.95 6.95 3.13
C LEU A 101 7.41 6.73 3.49
N ILE A 102 7.90 7.30 4.59
CA ILE A 102 9.26 7.04 5.08
C ILE A 102 9.45 5.57 5.44
N ARG A 103 8.45 4.91 6.05
CA ARG A 103 8.54 3.48 6.36
C ARG A 103 8.47 2.64 5.09
N ALA A 104 7.58 2.96 4.16
CA ALA A 104 7.51 2.28 2.87
C ALA A 104 8.84 2.38 2.11
N ALA A 105 9.45 3.56 2.02
CA ALA A 105 10.70 3.75 1.30
C ALA A 105 11.92 3.10 1.96
N ASN A 106 12.02 3.14 3.30
CA ASN A 106 13.20 2.65 4.01
C ASN A 106 13.10 1.18 4.44
N GLN A 107 11.89 0.66 4.59
CA GLN A 107 11.66 -0.69 5.09
C GLN A 107 11.32 -1.67 3.98
N THR A 108 11.51 -1.31 2.70
CA THR A 108 11.46 -2.25 1.57
C THR A 108 12.71 -2.12 0.72
N GLN A 109 13.23 -3.26 0.24
CA GLN A 109 14.37 -3.26 -0.68
C GLN A 109 13.93 -2.93 -2.12
N GLU A 110 12.64 -3.14 -2.39
CA GLU A 110 11.96 -2.89 -3.66
C GLU A 110 11.06 -1.67 -3.52
N ASN A 111 10.98 -0.86 -4.56
CA ASN A 111 10.18 0.37 -4.57
C ASN A 111 8.68 0.12 -4.68
N ASP A 112 8.27 -1.12 -4.97
CA ASP A 112 6.87 -1.52 -5.20
C ASP A 112 5.95 -1.20 -4.01
N THR A 113 6.46 -1.35 -2.79
CA THR A 113 5.67 -1.04 -1.58
C THR A 113 5.40 0.46 -1.47
N THR A 114 6.38 1.30 -1.78
CA THR A 114 6.20 2.77 -1.84
C THR A 114 5.21 3.16 -2.94
N ALA A 115 5.28 2.49 -4.10
CA ALA A 115 4.37 2.73 -5.22
C ALA A 115 2.91 2.40 -4.90
N ILE A 116 2.64 1.50 -3.94
CA ILE A 116 1.27 1.16 -3.51
C ILE A 116 0.83 1.98 -2.29
N VAL A 117 1.70 2.14 -1.28
CA VAL A 117 1.40 2.91 -0.06
C VAL A 117 1.15 4.38 -0.39
N GLY A 118 1.95 4.98 -1.29
CA GLY A 118 1.87 6.39 -1.62
C GLY A 118 0.50 6.85 -2.12
N PRO A 119 -0.08 6.23 -3.17
CA PRO A 119 -1.43 6.55 -3.61
C PRO A 119 -2.49 6.35 -2.52
N ALA A 120 -2.35 5.34 -1.67
CA ALA A 120 -3.30 5.08 -0.58
C ALA A 120 -3.31 6.21 0.47
N VAL A 121 -2.14 6.61 0.96
CA VAL A 121 -2.05 7.70 1.95
C VAL A 121 -2.28 9.07 1.32
N GLY A 122 -1.89 9.26 0.05
CA GLY A 122 -2.18 10.48 -0.70
C GLY A 122 -3.68 10.68 -0.91
N ALA A 123 -4.42 9.62 -1.26
CA ALA A 123 -5.87 9.66 -1.37
C ALA A 123 -6.54 9.97 -0.02
N LEU A 124 -6.01 9.41 1.08
CA LEU A 124 -6.58 9.60 2.42
C LEU A 124 -6.36 11.02 2.98
N HIS A 125 -5.19 11.61 2.75
CA HIS A 125 -4.82 12.89 3.37
C HIS A 125 -4.96 14.10 2.43
N GLY A 126 -5.10 13.85 1.12
CA GLY A 126 -5.12 14.88 0.10
C GLY A 126 -3.76 15.51 -0.18
N GLU A 127 -3.72 16.33 -1.22
CA GLU A 127 -2.50 16.98 -1.73
C GLU A 127 -1.84 17.89 -0.68
N SER A 128 -2.63 18.63 0.10
CA SER A 128 -2.12 19.59 1.08
C SER A 128 -1.29 18.96 2.20
N ALA A 129 -1.44 17.65 2.44
CA ALA A 129 -0.66 16.92 3.43
C ALA A 129 0.73 16.50 2.91
N ILE A 130 0.97 16.59 1.60
CA ILE A 130 2.24 16.18 1.01
C ILE A 130 3.28 17.30 1.21
N PRO A 131 4.45 17.01 1.80
CA PRO A 131 5.49 18.02 1.98
C PRO A 131 5.94 18.66 0.67
N GLN A 132 5.83 19.99 0.57
CA GLN A 132 6.28 20.74 -0.62
C GLN A 132 7.76 20.50 -0.97
N ARG A 133 8.60 20.25 0.05
CA ARG A 133 10.02 19.89 -0.15
C ARG A 133 10.22 18.60 -0.95
N TRP A 134 9.24 17.69 -0.96
CA TRP A 134 9.27 16.48 -1.77
C TRP A 134 8.77 16.76 -3.19
N ILE A 135 7.62 17.43 -3.33
CA ILE A 135 7.00 17.71 -4.63
C ILE A 135 7.88 18.61 -5.51
N ASN A 136 8.49 19.65 -4.94
CA ASN A 136 9.30 20.62 -5.70
C ASN A 136 10.53 20.02 -6.38
N ARG A 137 10.89 18.78 -6.06
CA ARG A 137 12.01 18.05 -6.67
C ARG A 137 11.57 17.00 -7.70
N LEU A 138 10.25 16.81 -7.90
CA LEU A 138 9.71 15.86 -8.85
C LEU A 138 9.53 16.52 -10.22
N SER A 139 10.02 15.87 -11.26
CA SER A 139 9.87 16.31 -12.66
C SER A 139 8.44 16.12 -13.21
N GLY A 140 7.66 15.25 -12.57
CA GLY A 140 6.33 14.87 -13.03
C GLY A 140 6.32 13.98 -14.28
N ARG A 141 7.46 13.35 -14.61
CA ARG A 141 7.59 12.39 -15.71
C ARG A 141 6.90 11.07 -15.40
N ILE A 142 6.34 10.43 -16.43
CA ILE A 142 5.88 9.04 -16.39
C ILE A 142 6.56 8.16 -17.46
N ALA A 143 7.32 8.77 -18.38
CA ALA A 143 8.11 8.12 -19.43
C ALA A 143 9.41 8.89 -19.69
N GLU A 144 10.18 8.41 -20.66
CA GLU A 144 11.35 9.13 -21.13
C GLU A 144 10.92 10.42 -21.85
N HIS A 145 11.34 11.57 -21.33
CA HIS A 145 11.16 12.91 -21.92
C HIS A 145 9.72 13.49 -21.87
N ASP A 146 8.95 13.23 -20.81
CA ASP A 146 7.58 13.77 -20.64
C ASP A 146 7.39 14.57 -19.34
N ASP A 147 8.21 15.59 -19.13
CA ASP A 147 8.09 16.48 -17.97
C ASP A 147 6.66 17.01 -17.78
N ARG A 148 6.21 17.05 -16.52
CA ARG A 148 4.86 17.50 -16.08
C ARG A 148 3.68 16.66 -16.58
N ARG A 149 3.90 15.49 -17.19
CA ARG A 149 2.82 14.65 -17.71
C ARG A 149 1.80 14.25 -16.65
N ILE A 150 2.25 13.95 -15.43
CA ILE A 150 1.33 13.59 -14.33
C ILE A 150 0.40 14.76 -13.97
N SER A 151 0.92 15.99 -13.91
CA SER A 151 0.12 17.19 -13.63
C SER A 151 -0.96 17.40 -14.69
N GLN A 152 -0.60 17.24 -15.97
CA GLN A 152 -1.57 17.34 -17.07
C GLN A 152 -2.68 16.28 -16.98
N LEU A 153 -2.35 15.06 -16.56
CA LEU A 153 -3.35 14.00 -16.38
C LEU A 153 -4.29 14.30 -15.22
N ILE A 154 -3.77 14.84 -14.12
CA ILE A 154 -4.57 15.28 -12.97
C ILE A 154 -5.52 16.41 -13.40
N ASP A 155 -5.04 17.43 -14.09
CA ASP A 155 -5.86 18.55 -14.57
C ASP A 155 -6.99 18.07 -15.50
N ARG A 156 -6.68 17.16 -16.43
CA ARG A 156 -7.69 16.55 -17.32
C ARG A 156 -8.72 15.73 -16.56
N ALA A 157 -8.32 14.99 -15.53
CA ALA A 157 -9.24 14.21 -14.70
C ALA A 157 -10.17 15.14 -13.91
N ARG A 158 -9.65 16.24 -13.34
CA ARG A 158 -10.47 17.25 -12.64
C ARG A 158 -11.52 17.85 -13.56
N ALA A 159 -11.11 18.29 -14.75
CA ALA A 159 -12.03 18.83 -15.75
C ALA A 159 -13.11 17.82 -16.19
N ALA A 160 -12.78 16.53 -16.28
CA ALA A 160 -13.70 15.49 -16.77
C ALA A 160 -14.67 14.97 -15.71
N PHE A 161 -14.29 14.97 -14.43
CA PHE A 161 -15.04 14.26 -13.38
C PHE A 161 -15.51 15.16 -12.23
N TRP A 162 -15.01 16.40 -12.10
CA TRP A 162 -15.33 17.29 -10.98
C TRP A 162 -15.80 18.70 -11.37
N GLU A 163 -15.48 19.20 -12.57
CA GLU A 163 -15.85 20.56 -13.01
C GLU A 163 -17.05 20.59 -13.98
N SER A 164 -17.77 19.47 -14.10
CA SER A 164 -18.96 19.28 -14.95
C SER A 164 -20.27 19.28 -14.17
#